data_AF-A0A6J6HHZ0-F1
#
_entry.id   AF-A0A6J6HHZ0-F1
#
_cell.length_a   1.000
_cell.length_b   1.000
_cell.length_c   1.000
_cell.angle_alpha   90.00
_cell.angle_beta   90.00
_cell.angle_gamma   90.00
#
_symmetry.space_group_name_H-M   'P 1'
#
loop_
_entity.id
_entity.type
_entity.pdbx_description
1 polymer ?
#
loop_
_entity_poly.entity_id
_entity_poly.type
_entity_poly.pdbx_seq_one_letter_code
_entity_poly.pdbx_strand_id
1 'polypeptide(L)'
;MLTNGDSPIALITFRERIRPDAAQTVAYFREQGVSIRTISGDNPQTVAAVARDAGVEFEGEAFDAQNLPEDIEALAEIMEQYTVFGRVTPEQKRNMVTALQLKGHVVAMTGDGVNDALALKKADIGIAMGSGSPATKAVSNLVLLDGKFSNLPGVVAEGRKVIANIERVSKLFLTKTSWALLLALTFGILAWKFPFLPRQLSGIDSFTIGLPAFALALLPNARRYVPGFLGRALSFTIPSGIAVAMCVIALRLVTNSQGWSMEAAQTGTMITMSVTGIWVLSTLARPLNDVKLGIFVGMVALGVLIFTVPLSTAYFGFSALTLNQLTIAGGIGVAGGALIELASRLQGSASKSAESRL
;
A
#
# COMPACT_ATOMS: atom_id res chain seq x y z
N MET A 1 -53.90 18.17 -6.94
CA MET A 1 -54.57 19.07 -5.98
C MET A 1 -56.02 18.64 -5.92
N LEU A 2 -56.50 18.27 -4.73
CA LEU A 2 -57.94 18.04 -4.50
C LEU A 2 -58.62 19.41 -4.60
N THR A 3 -59.60 19.54 -5.47
CA THR A 3 -60.40 20.77 -5.61
C THR A 3 -61.61 20.69 -4.68
N ASN A 4 -61.97 21.81 -4.06
CA ASN A 4 -63.01 21.90 -3.03
C ASN A 4 -64.32 21.21 -3.44
N GLY A 5 -64.58 20.04 -2.85
CA GLY A 5 -65.74 19.18 -3.11
C GLY A 5 -65.41 17.68 -3.07
N ASP A 6 -64.13 17.32 -3.29
CA ASP A 6 -63.69 15.92 -3.30
C ASP A 6 -63.49 15.37 -1.88
N SER A 7 -64.07 14.19 -1.59
CA SER A 7 -63.81 13.45 -0.34
C SER A 7 -62.64 12.48 -0.54
N PRO A 8 -61.56 12.57 0.25
CA PRO A 8 -60.42 11.66 0.09
C PRO A 8 -60.80 10.22 0.46
N ILE A 9 -60.69 9.30 -0.52
CA ILE A 9 -61.10 7.90 -0.37
C ILE A 9 -59.98 7.03 0.23
N ALA A 10 -58.71 7.30 -0.13
CA ALA A 10 -57.56 6.59 0.39
C ALA A 10 -56.27 7.43 0.27
N LEU A 11 -55.33 7.19 1.19
CA LEU A 11 -53.95 7.67 1.09
C LEU A 11 -53.05 6.48 0.71
N ILE A 12 -52.35 6.57 -0.42
CA ILE A 12 -51.38 5.57 -0.85
C ILE A 12 -50.00 6.17 -0.71
N THR A 13 -49.15 5.55 0.11
CA THR A 13 -47.76 5.96 0.32
C THR A 13 -46.82 5.03 -0.41
N PHE A 14 -45.89 5.59 -1.17
CA PHE A 14 -44.78 4.85 -1.77
C PHE A 14 -43.50 5.13 -0.98
N ARG A 15 -42.71 4.10 -0.72
CA ARG A 15 -41.40 4.24 -0.06
C ARG A 15 -40.35 3.50 -0.87
N GLU A 16 -39.19 4.11 -1.02
CA GLU A 16 -38.03 3.48 -1.62
C GLU A 16 -37.54 2.34 -0.72
N ARG A 17 -37.18 1.20 -1.31
CA ARG A 17 -36.67 0.07 -0.53
C ARG A 17 -35.15 0.16 -0.46
N ILE A 18 -34.65 0.62 0.69
CA ILE A 18 -33.22 0.61 0.96
C ILE A 18 -32.70 -0.83 1.02
N ARG A 19 -31.51 -1.04 0.45
CA ARG A 19 -30.86 -2.35 0.49
C ARG A 19 -30.45 -2.68 1.95
N PRO A 20 -30.62 -3.92 2.40
CA PRO A 20 -30.36 -4.29 3.80
C PRO A 20 -28.89 -4.12 4.23
N ASP A 21 -27.96 -4.09 3.27
CA ASP A 21 -26.52 -3.95 3.46
C ASP A 21 -26.03 -2.48 3.42
N ALA A 22 -26.90 -1.51 3.14
CA ALA A 22 -26.53 -0.11 2.99
C ALA A 22 -25.96 0.48 4.30
N ALA A 23 -26.67 0.33 5.41
CA ALA A 23 -26.26 0.89 6.71
C ALA A 23 -24.91 0.35 7.17
N GLN A 24 -24.67 -0.96 7.01
CA GLN A 24 -23.37 -1.57 7.32
C GLN A 24 -22.26 -1.02 6.43
N THR A 25 -22.54 -0.80 5.14
CA THR A 25 -21.56 -0.26 4.19
C THR A 25 -21.19 1.19 4.51
N VAL A 26 -22.18 2.01 4.85
CA VAL A 26 -21.97 3.41 5.27
C VAL A 26 -21.17 3.47 6.57
N ALA A 27 -21.53 2.64 7.55
CA ALA A 27 -20.81 2.54 8.82
C ALA A 27 -19.32 2.17 8.61
N TYR A 28 -19.04 1.19 7.73
CA TYR A 28 -17.67 0.81 7.39
C TYR A 28 -16.88 2.01 6.86
N PHE A 29 -17.40 2.75 5.88
CA PHE A 29 -16.68 3.89 5.31
C PHE A 29 -16.39 4.97 6.35
N ARG A 30 -17.35 5.27 7.22
CA ARG A 30 -17.17 6.19 8.35
C ARG A 30 -16.05 5.72 9.29
N GLU A 31 -16.06 4.47 9.73
CA GLU A 31 -14.99 3.90 10.56
C GLU A 31 -13.62 3.94 9.85
N GLN A 32 -13.63 3.75 8.54
CA GLN A 32 -12.46 3.85 7.70
C GLN A 32 -12.06 5.31 7.37
N GLY A 33 -12.77 6.32 7.90
CA GLY A 33 -12.50 7.74 7.69
C GLY A 33 -12.64 8.17 6.24
N VAL A 34 -13.59 7.56 5.53
CA VAL A 34 -14.01 7.93 4.17
C VAL A 34 -15.35 8.63 4.29
N SER A 35 -15.36 9.93 3.99
CA SER A 35 -16.59 10.73 3.98
C SER A 35 -17.45 10.36 2.77
N ILE A 36 -18.74 10.16 2.99
CA ILE A 36 -19.72 9.89 1.92
C ILE A 36 -20.50 11.17 1.67
N ARG A 37 -20.60 11.58 0.40
CA ARG A 37 -21.52 12.64 -0.03
C ARG A 37 -22.64 12.01 -0.86
N THR A 38 -23.89 12.21 -0.47
CA THR A 38 -25.06 11.68 -1.18
C THR A 38 -25.59 12.73 -2.15
N ILE A 39 -25.59 12.40 -3.44
CA ILE A 39 -25.88 13.35 -4.52
C ILE A 39 -26.96 12.73 -5.42
N SER A 40 -28.11 13.40 -5.57
CA SER A 40 -29.19 12.94 -6.45
C SER A 40 -29.86 14.09 -7.20
N GLY A 41 -30.50 13.76 -8.33
CA GLY A 41 -31.36 14.68 -9.09
C GLY A 41 -32.76 14.86 -8.47
N ASP A 42 -33.10 14.08 -7.44
CA ASP A 42 -34.40 14.11 -6.78
C ASP A 42 -34.57 15.31 -5.83
N ASN A 43 -35.80 15.51 -5.34
CA ASN A 43 -36.10 16.52 -4.34
C ASN A 43 -35.20 16.36 -3.09
N PRO A 44 -34.57 17.45 -2.58
CA PRO A 44 -33.68 17.38 -1.42
C PRO A 44 -34.28 16.66 -0.19
N GLN A 45 -35.57 16.85 0.09
CA GLN A 45 -36.24 16.22 1.23
C GLN A 45 -36.31 14.69 1.08
N THR A 46 -36.56 14.20 -0.15
CA THR A 46 -36.57 12.77 -0.45
C THR A 46 -35.16 12.17 -0.30
N VAL A 47 -34.15 12.86 -0.82
CA VAL A 47 -32.75 12.41 -0.72
C VAL A 47 -32.31 12.37 0.75
N ALA A 48 -32.68 13.38 1.54
CA ALA A 48 -32.41 13.42 2.97
C ALA A 48 -33.04 12.23 3.71
N ALA A 49 -34.31 11.91 3.43
CA ALA A 49 -35.00 10.78 4.04
C ALA A 49 -34.32 9.44 3.70
N VAL A 50 -34.02 9.22 2.41
CA VAL A 50 -33.32 8.02 1.92
C VAL A 50 -31.92 7.90 2.52
N ALA A 51 -31.18 9.01 2.62
CA ALA A 51 -29.84 9.02 3.20
C ALA A 51 -29.85 8.64 4.68
N ARG A 52 -30.81 9.15 5.46
CA ARG A 52 -30.99 8.77 6.88
C ARG A 52 -31.36 7.30 7.03
N ASP A 53 -32.29 6.81 6.22
CA ASP A 53 -32.68 5.38 6.21
C ASP A 53 -31.50 4.47 5.82
N ALA A 54 -30.59 4.95 4.96
CA ALA A 54 -29.38 4.25 4.55
C ALA A 54 -28.25 4.34 5.60
N GLY A 55 -28.44 5.05 6.71
CA GLY A 55 -27.46 5.18 7.80
C GLY A 55 -26.42 6.29 7.58
N VAL A 56 -26.66 7.23 6.66
CA VAL A 56 -25.80 8.41 6.49
C VAL A 56 -26.11 9.41 7.61
N GLU A 57 -25.11 9.71 8.43
CA GLU A 57 -25.21 10.69 9.50
C GLU A 57 -24.93 12.09 8.97
N PHE A 58 -25.89 13.00 9.14
CA PHE A 58 -25.74 14.42 8.86
C PHE A 58 -26.76 15.21 9.69
N GLU A 59 -26.39 16.43 10.06
CA GLU A 59 -27.28 17.35 10.77
C GLU A 59 -28.04 18.24 9.78
N GLY A 60 -29.27 18.62 10.12
CA GLY A 60 -30.07 19.54 9.32
C GLY A 60 -30.71 18.92 8.07
N GLU A 61 -30.90 19.77 7.06
CA GLU A 61 -31.58 19.45 5.79
C GLU A 61 -30.58 19.19 4.65
N ALA A 62 -31.03 18.50 3.61
CA ALA A 62 -30.26 18.38 2.38
C ALA A 62 -30.17 19.74 1.66
N PHE A 63 -29.04 20.00 1.03
CA PHE A 63 -28.82 21.20 0.25
C PHE A 63 -29.56 21.10 -1.10
N ASP A 64 -30.30 22.15 -1.47
CA ASP A 64 -30.89 22.26 -2.81
C ASP A 64 -29.83 22.77 -3.80
N ALA A 65 -29.48 21.93 -4.78
CA ALA A 65 -28.43 22.22 -5.73
C ALA A 65 -28.71 23.43 -6.64
N GLN A 66 -29.96 23.91 -6.70
CA GLN A 66 -30.30 25.16 -7.40
C GLN A 66 -29.61 26.39 -6.81
N ASN A 67 -29.23 26.33 -5.53
CA ASN A 67 -28.53 27.41 -4.82
C ASN A 67 -27.01 27.23 -4.79
N LEU A 68 -26.46 26.26 -5.53
CA LEU A 68 -25.01 26.07 -5.60
C LEU A 68 -24.36 27.21 -6.38
N PRO A 69 -23.24 27.76 -5.90
CA PRO A 69 -22.47 28.74 -6.64
C PRO A 69 -21.82 28.10 -7.87
N GLU A 70 -21.62 28.90 -8.92
CA GLU A 70 -20.84 28.48 -10.09
C GLU A 70 -19.34 28.47 -9.82
N ASP A 71 -18.90 29.31 -8.88
CA ASP A 71 -17.52 29.38 -8.40
C ASP A 71 -17.11 28.11 -7.65
N ILE A 72 -16.00 27.50 -8.07
CA ILE A 72 -15.57 26.18 -7.58
C ILE A 72 -15.04 26.26 -6.14
N GLU A 73 -14.37 27.35 -5.79
CA GLU A 73 -13.85 27.60 -4.46
C GLU A 73 -14.98 27.75 -3.45
N ALA A 74 -16.01 28.55 -3.76
CA ALA A 74 -17.22 28.66 -2.95
C ALA A 74 -17.98 27.33 -2.87
N LEU A 75 -18.09 26.60 -3.98
CA LEU A 75 -18.68 25.26 -4.01
C LEU A 75 -17.92 24.29 -3.09
N ALA A 76 -16.59 24.39 -3.02
CA ALA A 76 -15.76 23.53 -2.19
C ALA A 76 -16.04 23.72 -0.70
N GLU A 77 -16.31 24.94 -0.25
CA GLU A 77 -16.70 25.19 1.15
C GLU A 77 -18.05 24.54 1.49
N ILE A 78 -19.03 24.64 0.57
CA ILE A 78 -20.33 24.00 0.74
C ILE A 78 -20.18 22.47 0.77
N MET A 79 -19.33 21.93 -0.11
CA MET A 79 -19.04 20.50 -0.17
C MET A 79 -18.37 19.95 1.10
N GLU A 80 -17.66 20.78 1.87
CA GLU A 80 -17.13 20.37 3.18
C GLU A 80 -18.23 20.31 4.25
N GLN A 81 -19.14 21.29 4.23
CA GLN A 81 -20.18 21.47 5.24
C GLN A 81 -21.37 20.51 5.07
N TYR A 82 -21.83 20.28 3.83
CA TYR A 82 -23.06 19.54 3.56
C TYR A 82 -22.80 18.12 3.06
N THR A 83 -23.57 17.17 3.55
CA THR A 83 -23.41 15.73 3.21
C THR A 83 -24.37 15.29 2.10
N VAL A 84 -25.56 15.89 2.04
CA VAL A 84 -26.66 15.44 1.18
C VAL A 84 -27.12 16.57 0.26
N PHE A 85 -27.24 16.26 -1.04
CA PHE A 85 -27.57 17.21 -2.10
C PHE A 85 -28.69 16.64 -2.99
N GLY A 86 -29.74 17.43 -3.20
CA GLY A 86 -30.84 17.11 -4.13
C GLY A 86 -30.88 18.06 -5.33
N ARG A 87 -31.64 17.70 -6.38
CA ARG A 87 -31.79 18.43 -7.65
C ARG A 87 -30.49 18.70 -8.40
N VAL A 88 -29.51 17.82 -8.21
CA VAL A 88 -28.17 18.00 -8.77
C VAL A 88 -28.16 17.69 -10.27
N THR A 89 -27.70 18.63 -11.08
CA THR A 89 -27.55 18.45 -12.53
C THR A 89 -26.26 17.67 -12.88
N PRO A 90 -26.17 17.03 -14.08
CA PRO A 90 -24.96 16.33 -14.51
C PRO A 90 -23.68 17.17 -14.43
N GLU A 91 -23.76 18.45 -14.82
CA GLU A 91 -22.63 19.37 -14.78
C GLU A 91 -22.23 19.73 -13.35
N GLN A 92 -23.22 19.94 -12.46
CA GLN A 92 -22.97 20.16 -11.04
C GLN A 92 -22.28 18.96 -10.39
N LYS A 93 -22.66 17.71 -10.71
CA LYS A 93 -21.95 16.52 -10.19
C LYS A 93 -20.45 16.56 -10.52
N ARG A 94 -20.10 16.93 -11.74
CA ARG A 94 -18.69 17.08 -12.17
C ARG A 94 -17.98 18.21 -11.41
N ASN A 95 -18.65 19.34 -11.22
CA ASN A 95 -18.09 20.49 -10.51
C ASN A 95 -17.91 20.17 -9.01
N MET A 96 -18.83 19.42 -8.38
CA MET A 96 -18.72 18.95 -6.99
C MET A 96 -17.49 18.05 -6.79
N VAL A 97 -17.23 17.13 -7.73
CA VAL A 97 -16.00 16.32 -7.72
C VAL A 97 -14.76 17.21 -7.81
N THR A 98 -14.76 18.19 -8.71
CA THR A 98 -13.65 19.14 -8.89
C THR A 98 -13.40 19.98 -7.64
N ALA A 99 -14.47 20.43 -6.98
CA ALA A 99 -14.41 21.21 -5.75
C ALA A 99 -13.80 20.42 -4.58
N LEU A 100 -14.18 19.14 -4.41
CA LEU A 100 -13.56 18.26 -3.42
C LEU A 100 -12.07 18.01 -3.73
N GLN A 101 -11.72 17.81 -5.00
CA GLN A 101 -10.32 17.66 -5.44
C GLN A 101 -9.48 18.91 -5.14
N LEU A 102 -10.07 20.11 -5.30
CA LEU A 102 -9.40 21.38 -5.01
C LEU A 102 -9.03 21.51 -3.51
N LYS A 103 -9.82 20.89 -2.62
CA LYS A 103 -9.51 20.80 -1.17
C LYS A 103 -8.52 19.69 -0.83
N GLY A 104 -7.96 19.00 -1.83
CA GLY A 104 -6.96 17.95 -1.67
C GLY A 104 -7.54 16.56 -1.36
N HIS A 105 -8.86 16.38 -1.49
CA HIS A 105 -9.48 15.06 -1.34
C HIS A 105 -9.24 14.20 -2.58
N VAL A 106 -9.07 12.89 -2.36
CA VAL A 106 -9.12 11.88 -3.42
C VAL A 106 -10.56 11.39 -3.54
N VAL A 107 -11.19 11.60 -4.68
CA VAL A 107 -12.64 11.43 -4.84
C VAL A 107 -12.96 10.18 -5.63
N ALA A 108 -13.79 9.33 -5.04
CA ALA A 108 -14.45 8.22 -5.71
C ALA A 108 -15.90 8.61 -6.05
N MET A 109 -16.29 8.45 -7.31
CA MET A 109 -17.67 8.68 -7.76
C MET A 109 -18.30 7.35 -8.15
N THR A 110 -19.52 7.10 -7.69
CA THR A 110 -20.32 5.95 -8.13
C THR A 110 -21.57 6.42 -8.87
N GLY A 111 -21.92 5.74 -9.96
CA GLY A 111 -23.08 6.07 -10.78
C GLY A 111 -23.46 4.96 -11.74
N ASP A 112 -24.67 5.05 -12.27
CA ASP A 112 -25.25 4.07 -13.19
C ASP A 112 -25.90 4.72 -14.42
N GLY A 113 -26.29 5.99 -14.31
CA GLY A 113 -26.93 6.76 -15.37
C GLY A 113 -25.93 7.45 -16.29
N VAL A 114 -26.30 7.65 -17.56
CA VAL A 114 -25.54 8.45 -18.54
C VAL A 114 -25.20 9.85 -18.01
N ASN A 115 -26.04 10.38 -17.12
CA ASN A 115 -25.88 11.65 -16.41
C ASN A 115 -24.63 11.69 -15.51
N ASP A 116 -24.14 10.54 -15.05
CA ASP A 116 -22.98 10.45 -14.16
C ASP A 116 -21.66 10.34 -14.92
N ALA A 117 -21.68 10.15 -16.25
CA ALA A 117 -20.49 9.88 -17.05
C ALA A 117 -19.43 10.98 -16.93
N LEU A 118 -19.84 12.26 -16.88
CA LEU A 118 -18.91 13.39 -16.73
C LEU A 118 -18.24 13.39 -15.35
N ALA A 119 -19.00 13.12 -14.29
CA ALA A 119 -18.49 13.07 -12.92
C ALA A 119 -17.61 11.84 -12.70
N LEU A 120 -18.01 10.67 -13.22
CA LEU A 120 -17.23 9.43 -13.19
C LEU A 120 -15.87 9.61 -13.87
N LYS A 121 -15.84 10.26 -15.03
CA LYS A 121 -14.59 10.54 -15.76
C LYS A 121 -13.69 11.54 -15.02
N LYS A 122 -14.28 12.48 -14.28
CA LYS A 122 -13.55 13.53 -13.56
C LYS A 122 -12.99 13.06 -12.22
N ALA A 123 -13.65 12.11 -11.57
CA ALA A 123 -13.22 11.52 -10.31
C ALA A 123 -11.85 10.85 -10.42
N ASP A 124 -11.12 10.77 -9.30
CA ASP A 124 -9.85 10.02 -9.24
C ASP A 124 -10.10 8.53 -9.45
N ILE A 125 -11.28 8.05 -9.02
CA ILE A 125 -11.78 6.72 -9.37
C ILE A 125 -13.27 6.77 -9.71
N GLY A 126 -13.60 6.50 -10.97
CA GLY A 126 -14.97 6.32 -11.44
C GLY A 126 -15.43 4.88 -11.26
N ILE A 127 -16.58 4.67 -10.62
CA ILE A 127 -17.15 3.36 -10.32
C ILE A 127 -18.54 3.23 -10.96
N ALA A 128 -18.65 2.41 -12.00
CA ALA A 128 -19.92 2.10 -12.63
C ALA A 128 -20.61 0.90 -11.97
N MET A 129 -21.94 0.95 -11.91
CA MET A 129 -22.76 -0.21 -11.55
C MET A 129 -22.84 -1.19 -12.72
N GLY A 130 -23.00 -2.49 -12.42
CA GLY A 130 -23.19 -3.54 -13.43
C GLY A 130 -24.44 -3.35 -14.27
N SER A 131 -25.48 -2.73 -13.71
CA SER A 131 -26.69 -2.28 -14.42
C SER A 131 -26.48 -0.95 -15.18
N GLY A 132 -25.35 -0.28 -15.00
CA GLY A 132 -25.08 1.02 -15.59
C GLY A 132 -24.98 1.00 -17.11
N SER A 133 -25.24 2.15 -17.72
CA SER A 133 -25.19 2.34 -19.17
C SER A 133 -23.81 1.97 -19.76
N PRO A 134 -23.72 1.52 -21.02
CA PRO A 134 -22.44 1.26 -21.67
C PRO A 134 -21.48 2.46 -21.63
N ALA A 135 -22.04 3.68 -21.74
CA ALA A 135 -21.27 4.92 -21.63
C ALA A 135 -20.60 5.07 -20.25
N THR A 136 -21.33 4.84 -19.16
CA THR A 136 -20.77 4.93 -17.80
C THR A 136 -19.69 3.87 -17.54
N LYS A 137 -19.88 2.65 -18.03
CA LYS A 137 -18.88 1.57 -17.90
C LYS A 137 -17.61 1.88 -18.67
N ALA A 138 -17.73 2.48 -19.87
CA ALA A 138 -16.59 2.82 -20.71
C ALA A 138 -15.70 3.93 -20.12
N VAL A 139 -16.26 4.83 -19.30
CA VAL A 139 -15.49 5.93 -18.67
C VAL A 139 -15.05 5.64 -17.24
N SER A 140 -15.48 4.52 -16.66
CA SER A 140 -15.18 4.16 -15.26
C SER A 140 -13.91 3.33 -15.15
N ASN A 141 -13.20 3.48 -14.03
CA ASN A 141 -12.01 2.68 -13.71
C ASN A 141 -12.38 1.32 -13.11
N LEU A 142 -13.55 1.22 -12.48
CA LEU A 142 -14.04 0.01 -11.84
C LEU A 142 -15.52 -0.22 -12.17
N VAL A 143 -15.90 -1.49 -12.35
CA VAL A 143 -17.29 -1.88 -12.62
C VAL A 143 -17.74 -2.93 -11.61
N LEU A 144 -18.81 -2.65 -10.88
CA LEU A 144 -19.43 -3.58 -9.92
C LEU A 144 -20.40 -4.51 -10.64
N LEU A 145 -19.92 -5.65 -11.12
CA LEU A 145 -20.70 -6.56 -11.99
C LEU A 145 -22.04 -7.01 -11.38
N ASP A 146 -22.11 -7.18 -10.07
CA ASP A 146 -23.33 -7.57 -9.34
C ASP A 146 -24.20 -6.39 -8.88
N GLY A 147 -23.75 -5.15 -9.15
CA GLY A 147 -24.45 -3.93 -8.77
C GLY A 147 -24.57 -3.73 -7.26
N LYS A 148 -23.69 -4.32 -6.45
CA LYS A 148 -23.73 -4.19 -4.98
C LYS A 148 -22.70 -3.19 -4.46
N PHE A 149 -23.19 -2.10 -3.88
CA PHE A 149 -22.36 -1.09 -3.22
C PHE A 149 -21.56 -1.66 -2.02
N SER A 150 -22.08 -2.71 -1.37
CA SER A 150 -21.42 -3.43 -0.28
C SER A 150 -20.11 -4.13 -0.64
N ASN A 151 -19.75 -4.19 -1.92
CA ASN A 151 -18.44 -4.68 -2.36
C ASN A 151 -17.33 -3.62 -2.25
N LEU A 152 -17.67 -2.33 -2.22
CA LEU A 152 -16.67 -1.26 -2.16
C LEU A 152 -15.83 -1.24 -0.87
N PRO A 153 -16.33 -1.64 0.30
CA PRO A 153 -15.49 -1.90 1.47
C PRO A 153 -14.29 -2.79 1.16
N GLY A 154 -14.50 -3.89 0.43
CA GLY A 154 -13.46 -4.81 0.00
C GLY A 154 -12.48 -4.16 -0.97
N VAL A 155 -12.96 -3.36 -1.93
CA VAL A 155 -12.12 -2.61 -2.87
C VAL A 155 -11.18 -1.65 -2.11
N VAL A 156 -11.69 -0.90 -1.14
CA VAL A 156 -10.86 0.00 -0.33
C VAL A 156 -9.87 -0.77 0.54
N ALA A 157 -10.29 -1.91 1.10
CA ALA A 157 -9.40 -2.76 1.89
C ALA A 157 -8.24 -3.31 1.05
N GLU A 158 -8.49 -3.76 -0.18
CA GLU A 158 -7.45 -4.23 -1.10
C GLU A 158 -6.52 -3.10 -1.53
N GLY A 159 -7.06 -1.92 -1.88
CA GLY A 159 -6.24 -0.75 -2.21
C GLY A 159 -5.29 -0.36 -1.08
N ARG A 160 -5.78 -0.36 0.17
CA ARG A 160 -4.95 -0.12 1.36
C ARG A 160 -3.91 -1.21 1.57
N LYS A 161 -4.25 -2.48 1.37
CA LYS A 161 -3.32 -3.61 1.46
C LYS A 161 -2.14 -3.43 0.51
N VAL A 162 -2.42 -3.10 -0.75
CA VAL A 162 -1.38 -2.88 -1.78
C VAL A 162 -0.47 -1.72 -1.38
N ILE A 163 -1.03 -0.55 -1.07
CA ILE A 163 -0.23 0.64 -0.72
C ILE A 163 0.54 0.47 0.59
N ALA A 164 -0.06 -0.15 1.60
CA ALA A 164 0.62 -0.33 2.87
C ALA A 164 1.76 -1.37 2.77
N ASN A 165 1.65 -2.33 1.85
CA ASN A 165 2.71 -3.32 1.63
C ASN A 165 3.76 -2.87 0.61
N ILE A 166 3.45 -1.95 -0.31
CA ILE A 166 4.43 -1.46 -1.28
C ILE A 166 5.62 -0.80 -0.58
N GLU A 167 5.40 -0.09 0.53
CA GLU A 167 6.51 0.48 1.33
C GLU A 167 7.47 -0.58 1.86
N ARG A 168 6.94 -1.72 2.34
CA ARG A 168 7.76 -2.82 2.85
C ARG A 168 8.56 -3.47 1.71
N VAL A 169 7.90 -3.73 0.59
CA VAL A 169 8.53 -4.34 -0.59
C VAL A 169 9.59 -3.42 -1.19
N SER A 170 9.28 -2.15 -1.38
CA SER A 170 10.25 -1.17 -1.90
C SER A 170 11.48 -1.03 -1.02
N LYS A 171 11.35 -1.09 0.31
CA LYS A 171 12.51 -1.07 1.22
C LYS A 171 13.44 -2.27 1.02
N LEU A 172 12.93 -3.47 0.68
CA LEU A 172 13.78 -4.61 0.35
C LEU A 172 14.62 -4.33 -0.91
N PHE A 173 13.98 -3.90 -1.99
CA PHE A 173 14.66 -3.62 -3.26
C PHE A 173 15.61 -2.42 -3.17
N LEU A 174 15.21 -1.34 -2.49
CA LEU A 174 16.05 -0.15 -2.33
C LEU A 174 17.26 -0.40 -1.43
N THR A 175 17.15 -1.28 -0.42
CA THR A 175 18.31 -1.70 0.37
C THR A 175 19.32 -2.44 -0.52
N LYS A 176 18.83 -3.30 -1.43
CA LYS A 176 19.66 -3.92 -2.46
C LYS A 176 20.35 -2.92 -3.36
N THR A 177 19.61 -1.98 -3.91
CA THR A 177 20.19 -0.92 -4.75
C THR A 177 21.26 -0.13 -4.01
N SER A 178 21.03 0.17 -2.71
CA SER A 178 21.97 0.93 -1.89
C SER A 178 23.29 0.21 -1.70
N TRP A 179 23.30 -1.06 -1.23
CA TRP A 179 24.56 -1.77 -1.07
C TRP A 179 25.20 -2.10 -2.43
N ALA A 180 24.41 -2.37 -3.48
CA ALA A 180 24.94 -2.69 -4.80
C ALA A 180 25.71 -1.51 -5.40
N LEU A 181 25.16 -0.30 -5.27
CA LEU A 181 25.83 0.93 -5.70
C LEU A 181 27.15 1.14 -4.93
N LEU A 182 27.12 1.00 -3.60
CA LEU A 182 28.32 1.18 -2.77
C LEU A 182 29.41 0.16 -3.10
N LEU A 183 29.05 -1.11 -3.30
CA LEU A 183 30.00 -2.14 -3.72
C LEU A 183 30.53 -1.88 -5.13
N ALA A 184 29.68 -1.50 -6.08
CA ALA A 184 30.12 -1.18 -7.43
C ALA A 184 31.13 -0.03 -7.45
N LEU A 185 30.86 1.06 -6.72
CA LEU A 185 31.77 2.19 -6.59
C LEU A 185 33.08 1.77 -5.90
N THR A 186 33.00 1.05 -4.78
CA THR A 186 34.18 0.66 -4.00
C THR A 186 35.08 -0.29 -4.80
N PHE A 187 34.52 -1.36 -5.36
CA PHE A 187 35.29 -2.36 -6.11
C PHE A 187 35.77 -1.81 -7.45
N GLY A 188 35.01 -0.92 -8.08
CA GLY A 188 35.41 -0.23 -9.31
C GLY A 188 36.59 0.72 -9.08
N ILE A 189 36.51 1.59 -8.08
CA ILE A 189 37.58 2.57 -7.76
C ILE A 189 38.85 1.87 -7.29
N LEU A 190 38.73 0.83 -6.45
CA LEU A 190 39.88 0.08 -5.93
C LEU A 190 40.39 -1.00 -6.89
N ALA A 191 39.78 -1.14 -8.08
CA ALA A 191 40.07 -2.19 -9.05
C ALA A 191 40.09 -3.61 -8.44
N TRP A 192 39.22 -3.86 -7.46
CA TRP A 192 39.11 -5.16 -6.82
C TRP A 192 38.24 -6.12 -7.63
N LYS A 193 38.61 -7.39 -7.66
CA LYS A 193 37.74 -8.45 -8.21
C LYS A 193 36.44 -8.49 -7.41
N PHE A 194 35.32 -8.47 -8.13
CA PHE A 194 34.00 -8.45 -7.54
C PHE A 194 33.77 -9.66 -6.60
N PRO A 195 33.11 -9.48 -5.45
CA PRO A 195 33.20 -10.44 -4.36
C PRO A 195 32.23 -11.63 -4.52
N PHE A 196 31.50 -11.73 -5.63
CA PHE A 196 30.58 -12.83 -5.93
C PHE A 196 30.22 -12.91 -7.42
N LEU A 197 29.65 -14.04 -7.82
CA LEU A 197 29.14 -14.28 -9.16
C LEU A 197 27.65 -13.90 -9.27
N PRO A 198 27.17 -13.44 -10.45
CA PRO A 198 25.75 -13.14 -10.66
C PRO A 198 24.81 -14.32 -10.35
N ARG A 199 25.26 -15.56 -10.63
CA ARG A 199 24.50 -16.76 -10.28
C ARG A 199 24.32 -16.92 -8.78
N GLN A 200 25.36 -16.68 -7.98
CA GLN A 200 25.30 -16.80 -6.51
C GLN A 200 24.34 -15.76 -5.91
N LEU A 201 24.39 -14.54 -6.45
CA LEU A 201 23.47 -13.46 -6.05
C LEU A 201 22.00 -13.86 -6.31
N SER A 202 21.72 -14.50 -7.45
CA SER A 202 20.36 -14.95 -7.81
C SER A 202 19.81 -15.98 -6.80
N GLY A 203 20.68 -16.86 -6.28
CA GLY A 203 20.33 -17.81 -5.21
C GLY A 203 19.93 -17.10 -3.91
N ILE A 204 20.73 -16.13 -3.48
CA ILE A 204 20.44 -15.32 -2.28
C ILE A 204 19.17 -14.48 -2.45
N ASP A 205 19.04 -13.80 -3.58
CA ASP A 205 17.90 -12.94 -3.86
C ASP A 205 16.59 -13.73 -3.73
N SER A 206 16.58 -15.02 -4.07
CA SER A 206 15.37 -15.86 -4.02
C SER A 206 14.75 -15.92 -2.62
N PHE A 207 15.56 -16.05 -1.55
CA PHE A 207 15.06 -16.18 -0.17
C PHE A 207 15.21 -14.91 0.68
N THR A 208 15.99 -13.92 0.24
CA THR A 208 16.14 -12.64 0.94
C THR A 208 15.23 -11.55 0.39
N ILE A 209 14.86 -11.61 -0.89
CA ILE A 209 14.07 -10.58 -1.57
C ILE A 209 12.88 -11.19 -2.33
N GLY A 210 13.11 -12.07 -3.30
CA GLY A 210 12.10 -12.56 -4.25
C GLY A 210 10.86 -13.17 -3.60
N LEU A 211 10.98 -14.38 -3.05
CA LEU A 211 9.88 -15.06 -2.36
C LEU A 211 9.31 -14.27 -1.17
N PRO A 212 10.13 -13.68 -0.27
CA PRO A 212 9.56 -12.97 0.87
C PRO A 212 8.86 -11.68 0.46
N ALA A 213 9.33 -10.94 -0.55
CA ALA A 213 8.62 -9.75 -1.03
C ALA A 213 7.24 -10.10 -1.58
N PHE A 214 7.14 -11.19 -2.34
CA PHE A 214 5.85 -11.70 -2.81
C PHE A 214 4.92 -12.07 -1.65
N ALA A 215 5.42 -12.87 -0.70
CA ALA A 215 4.63 -13.28 0.46
C ALA A 215 4.18 -12.07 1.30
N LEU A 216 5.08 -11.11 1.56
CA LEU A 216 4.81 -9.90 2.33
C LEU A 216 3.86 -8.93 1.60
N ALA A 217 3.83 -8.93 0.27
CA ALA A 217 2.94 -8.08 -0.52
C ALA A 217 1.46 -8.49 -0.38
N LEU A 218 1.21 -9.78 -0.19
CA LEU A 218 -0.14 -10.36 -0.11
C LEU A 218 -0.74 -10.34 1.30
N LEU A 219 0.06 -10.07 2.33
CA LEU A 219 -0.41 -10.10 3.71
C LEU A 219 -1.44 -8.98 3.99
N PRO A 220 -2.48 -9.23 4.80
CA PRO A 220 -3.44 -8.19 5.19
C PRO A 220 -2.76 -7.00 5.86
N ASN A 221 -3.09 -5.79 5.41
CA ASN A 221 -2.56 -4.55 5.97
C ASN A 221 -3.53 -3.39 5.73
N ALA A 222 -4.29 -3.02 6.76
CA ALA A 222 -5.32 -1.98 6.66
C ALA A 222 -4.79 -0.56 6.96
N ARG A 223 -3.47 -0.38 7.08
CA ARG A 223 -2.87 0.92 7.39
C ARG A 223 -3.24 1.94 6.31
N ARG A 224 -3.65 3.13 6.75
CA ARG A 224 -3.90 4.26 5.84
C ARG A 224 -2.59 4.74 5.22
N TYR A 225 -2.70 5.30 4.01
CA TYR A 225 -1.57 5.91 3.32
C TYR A 225 -0.96 7.03 4.16
N VAL A 226 0.37 7.10 4.17
CA VAL A 226 1.13 8.17 4.83
C VAL A 226 2.01 8.87 3.78
N PRO A 227 1.91 10.19 3.60
CA PRO A 227 2.68 10.94 2.61
C PRO A 227 4.18 10.95 2.92
N GLY A 228 5.04 11.10 1.92
CA GLY A 228 6.51 11.12 2.13
C GLY A 228 7.19 9.75 2.06
N PHE A 229 6.67 8.86 1.21
CA PHE A 229 7.21 7.51 0.98
C PHE A 229 8.74 7.49 0.75
N LEU A 230 9.25 8.35 -0.14
CA LEU A 230 10.65 8.31 -0.56
C LEU A 230 11.60 8.60 0.61
N GLY A 231 11.32 9.65 1.39
CA GLY A 231 12.13 10.00 2.56
C GLY A 231 12.15 8.89 3.61
N ARG A 232 10.98 8.31 3.93
CA ARG A 232 10.88 7.18 4.86
C ARG A 232 11.60 5.94 4.35
N ALA A 233 11.47 5.62 3.07
CA ALA A 233 12.16 4.48 2.47
C ALA A 233 13.68 4.66 2.53
N LEU A 234 14.19 5.80 2.05
CA LEU A 234 15.62 6.11 2.01
C LEU A 234 16.25 6.17 3.39
N SER A 235 15.53 6.71 4.38
CA SER A 235 16.02 6.79 5.76
C SER A 235 16.42 5.40 6.28
N PHE A 236 15.67 4.35 5.97
CA PHE A 236 15.99 2.98 6.37
C PHE A 236 17.01 2.31 5.43
N THR A 237 16.84 2.48 4.11
CA THR A 237 17.56 1.67 3.12
C THR A 237 19.00 2.08 2.96
N ILE A 238 19.33 3.38 3.10
CA ILE A 238 20.70 3.87 2.95
C ILE A 238 21.61 3.38 4.10
N PRO A 239 21.27 3.58 5.39
CA PRO A 239 22.10 3.07 6.49
C PRO A 239 22.21 1.54 6.47
N SER A 240 21.12 0.84 6.14
CA SER A 240 21.14 -0.62 6.02
C SER A 240 22.05 -1.08 4.86
N GLY A 241 21.98 -0.40 3.71
CA GLY A 241 22.86 -0.67 2.58
C GLY A 241 24.32 -0.39 2.88
N ILE A 242 24.63 0.69 3.61
CA ILE A 242 25.98 1.00 4.10
C ILE A 242 26.47 -0.12 5.03
N ALA A 243 25.66 -0.57 5.98
CA ALA A 243 26.03 -1.64 6.90
C ALA A 243 26.37 -2.94 6.16
N VAL A 244 25.55 -3.34 5.17
CA VAL A 244 25.82 -4.51 4.33
C VAL A 244 27.11 -4.35 3.53
N ALA A 245 27.31 -3.19 2.88
CA ALA A 245 28.52 -2.93 2.10
C ALA A 245 29.79 -2.96 2.97
N MET A 246 29.73 -2.36 4.17
CA MET A 246 30.82 -2.41 5.15
C MET A 246 31.15 -3.83 5.59
N CYS A 247 30.15 -4.70 5.77
CA CYS A 247 30.37 -6.10 6.10
C CYS A 247 31.08 -6.86 4.97
N VAL A 248 30.67 -6.63 3.72
CA VAL A 248 31.32 -7.25 2.55
C VAL A 248 32.75 -6.75 2.38
N ILE A 249 33.00 -5.45 2.57
CA ILE A 249 34.34 -4.86 2.53
C ILE A 249 35.21 -5.40 3.67
N ALA A 250 34.69 -5.47 4.90
CA ALA A 250 35.40 -6.02 6.04
C ALA A 250 35.77 -7.49 5.80
N LEU A 251 34.82 -8.30 5.31
CA LEU A 251 35.10 -9.69 4.95
C LEU A 251 36.17 -9.76 3.86
N ARG A 252 36.10 -8.90 2.83
CA ARG A 252 37.10 -8.84 1.76
C ARG A 252 38.51 -8.59 2.33
N LEU A 253 38.67 -7.67 3.27
CA LEU A 253 39.95 -7.41 3.94
C LEU A 253 40.44 -8.64 4.71
N VAL A 254 39.56 -9.30 5.47
CA VAL A 254 39.90 -10.52 6.21
C VAL A 254 40.32 -11.65 5.27
N THR A 255 39.55 -11.92 4.22
CA THR A 255 39.86 -12.97 3.24
C THR A 255 41.20 -12.74 2.54
N ASN A 256 41.56 -11.49 2.26
CA ASN A 256 42.86 -11.15 1.68
C ASN A 256 44.00 -11.37 2.68
N SER A 257 43.82 -10.98 3.95
CA SER A 257 44.82 -11.15 5.00
C SER A 257 45.10 -12.62 5.34
N GLN A 258 44.07 -13.47 5.27
CA GLN A 258 44.16 -14.90 5.59
C GLN A 258 44.38 -15.77 4.33
N GLY A 259 44.56 -15.18 3.15
CA GLY A 259 44.84 -15.90 1.92
C GLY A 259 43.74 -16.89 1.50
N TRP A 260 42.46 -16.57 1.71
CA TRP A 260 41.38 -17.47 1.32
C TRP A 260 41.35 -17.66 -0.20
N SER A 261 40.93 -18.85 -0.66
CA SER A 261 40.67 -19.07 -2.07
C SER A 261 39.52 -18.16 -2.55
N MET A 262 39.52 -17.83 -3.85
CA MET A 262 38.46 -16.98 -4.42
C MET A 262 37.07 -17.57 -4.20
N GLU A 263 36.92 -18.89 -4.38
CA GLU A 263 35.65 -19.59 -4.18
C GLU A 263 35.17 -19.53 -2.72
N ALA A 264 36.09 -19.71 -1.76
CA ALA A 264 35.78 -19.57 -0.34
C ALA A 264 35.41 -18.13 0.03
N ALA A 265 36.11 -17.13 -0.52
CA ALA A 265 35.79 -15.72 -0.29
C ALA A 265 34.41 -15.34 -0.87
N GLN A 266 34.07 -15.85 -2.05
CA GLN A 266 32.75 -15.65 -2.66
C GLN A 266 31.65 -16.31 -1.82
N THR A 267 31.84 -17.57 -1.41
CA THR A 267 30.88 -18.28 -0.56
C THR A 267 30.71 -17.59 0.80
N GLY A 268 31.80 -17.14 1.44
CA GLY A 268 31.75 -16.37 2.68
C GLY A 268 31.00 -15.04 2.52
N THR A 269 31.20 -14.35 1.39
CA THR A 269 30.45 -13.11 1.08
C THR A 269 28.96 -13.39 0.97
N MET A 270 28.61 -14.48 0.30
CA MET A 270 27.25 -14.92 0.11
C MET A 270 26.58 -15.30 1.45
N ILE A 271 27.29 -15.96 2.35
CA ILE A 271 26.79 -16.23 3.72
C ILE A 271 26.58 -14.93 4.50
N THR A 272 27.55 -14.02 4.47
CA THR A 272 27.46 -12.71 5.14
C THR A 272 26.24 -11.93 4.65
N MET A 273 26.07 -11.85 3.33
CA MET A 273 24.93 -11.17 2.72
C MET A 273 23.60 -11.86 3.04
N SER A 274 23.58 -13.19 3.12
CA SER A 274 22.39 -13.96 3.52
C SER A 274 21.95 -13.63 4.94
N VAL A 275 22.89 -13.61 5.90
CA VAL A 275 22.61 -13.24 7.30
C VAL A 275 22.08 -11.81 7.36
N THR A 276 22.75 -10.85 6.72
CA THR A 276 22.29 -9.46 6.73
C THR A 276 20.95 -9.27 6.01
N GLY A 277 20.70 -9.98 4.90
CA GLY A 277 19.46 -9.91 4.13
C GLY A 277 18.27 -10.48 4.90
N ILE A 278 18.46 -11.62 5.57
CA ILE A 278 17.49 -12.19 6.51
C ILE A 278 17.23 -11.21 7.66
N TRP A 279 18.25 -10.50 8.14
CA TRP A 279 18.08 -9.48 9.18
C TRP A 279 17.23 -8.30 8.70
N VAL A 280 17.52 -7.73 7.51
CA VAL A 280 16.71 -6.68 6.88
C VAL A 280 15.25 -7.12 6.74
N LEU A 281 15.05 -8.34 6.23
CA LEU A 281 13.72 -8.94 6.10
C LEU A 281 13.00 -9.01 7.45
N SER A 282 13.67 -9.51 8.48
CA SER A 282 13.11 -9.63 9.84
C SER A 282 12.69 -8.27 10.40
N THR A 283 13.50 -7.23 10.18
CA THR A 283 13.23 -5.87 10.66
C THR A 283 12.03 -5.26 9.93
N LEU A 284 11.93 -5.45 8.61
CA LEU A 284 10.83 -4.94 7.80
C LEU A 284 9.51 -5.69 8.00
N ALA A 285 9.56 -6.96 8.40
CA ALA A 285 8.37 -7.77 8.66
C ALA A 285 7.67 -7.42 9.98
N ARG A 286 8.32 -6.72 10.92
CA ARG A 286 7.76 -6.43 12.26
C ARG A 286 6.44 -5.64 12.21
N PRO A 287 5.51 -5.86 13.17
CA PRO A 287 5.56 -6.90 14.21
C PRO A 287 5.37 -8.30 13.61
N LEU A 288 6.09 -9.29 14.17
CA LEU A 288 6.00 -10.68 13.73
C LEU A 288 4.72 -11.31 14.26
N ASN A 289 4.00 -12.00 13.38
CA ASN A 289 2.90 -12.88 13.72
C ASN A 289 3.24 -14.29 13.23
N ASP A 290 2.42 -15.28 13.54
CA ASP A 290 2.70 -16.69 13.21
C ASP A 290 2.92 -16.90 11.70
N VAL A 291 2.16 -16.19 10.86
CA VAL A 291 2.30 -16.25 9.40
C VAL A 291 3.67 -15.71 8.94
N LYS A 292 4.07 -14.54 9.43
CA LYS A 292 5.36 -13.93 9.09
C LYS A 292 6.53 -14.72 9.68
N LEU A 293 6.35 -15.34 10.85
CA LEU A 293 7.32 -16.25 11.43
C LEU A 293 7.48 -17.50 10.54
N GLY A 294 6.38 -18.07 10.05
CA GLY A 294 6.39 -19.16 9.08
C GLY A 294 7.13 -18.80 7.78
N ILE A 295 6.87 -17.61 7.23
CA ILE A 295 7.61 -17.08 6.07
C ILE A 295 9.11 -16.99 6.39
N PHE A 296 9.46 -16.41 7.54
CA PHE A 296 10.85 -16.23 7.95
C PHE A 296 11.58 -17.56 8.11
N VAL A 297 10.99 -18.52 8.82
CA VAL A 297 11.54 -19.88 8.98
C VAL A 297 11.68 -20.56 7.62
N GLY A 298 10.70 -20.42 6.73
CA GLY A 298 10.77 -20.92 5.36
C GLY A 298 11.94 -20.33 4.56
N MET A 299 12.21 -19.02 4.69
CA MET A 299 13.34 -18.37 4.01
C MET A 299 14.68 -18.83 4.56
N VAL A 300 14.80 -19.03 5.88
CA VAL A 300 16.00 -19.58 6.51
C VAL A 300 16.24 -21.01 6.04
N ALA A 301 15.21 -21.85 6.04
CA ALA A 301 15.29 -23.23 5.56
C ALA A 301 15.70 -23.29 4.09
N LEU A 302 15.13 -22.44 3.23
CA LEU A 302 15.50 -22.33 1.82
C LEU A 302 16.96 -21.89 1.65
N GLY A 303 17.42 -20.92 2.44
CA GLY A 303 18.83 -20.52 2.47
C GLY A 303 19.74 -21.69 2.81
N VAL A 304 19.43 -22.45 3.87
CA VAL A 304 20.19 -23.65 4.26
C VAL A 304 20.22 -24.67 3.13
N LEU A 305 19.10 -24.94 2.47
CA LEU A 305 19.03 -25.86 1.33
C LEU A 305 19.93 -25.42 0.17
N ILE A 306 19.96 -24.12 -0.15
CA ILE A 306 20.79 -23.57 -1.23
C ILE A 306 22.29 -23.77 -0.95
N PHE A 307 22.72 -23.65 0.31
CA PHE A 307 24.13 -23.84 0.69
C PHE A 307 24.52 -25.30 0.97
N THR A 308 23.57 -26.24 1.07
CA THR A 308 23.86 -27.63 1.48
C THR A 308 23.52 -28.69 0.43
N VAL A 309 22.53 -28.46 -0.42
CA VAL A 309 22.11 -29.44 -1.44
C VAL A 309 23.15 -29.48 -2.57
N PRO A 310 23.74 -30.66 -2.89
CA PRO A 310 24.82 -30.77 -3.87
C PRO A 310 24.48 -30.22 -5.25
N LEU A 311 23.24 -30.40 -5.71
CA LEU A 311 22.78 -29.86 -6.99
C LEU A 311 22.80 -28.31 -6.99
N SER A 312 22.41 -27.71 -5.86
CA SER A 312 22.37 -26.26 -5.69
C SER A 312 23.78 -25.68 -5.57
N THR A 313 24.63 -26.28 -4.73
CA THR A 313 26.01 -25.84 -4.54
C THR A 313 26.83 -25.98 -5.82
N ALA A 314 26.61 -27.03 -6.62
CA ALA A 314 27.23 -27.19 -7.93
C ALA A 314 26.76 -26.13 -8.94
N TYR A 315 25.45 -25.87 -9.02
CA TYR A 315 24.90 -24.87 -9.94
C TYR A 315 25.37 -23.44 -9.61
N PHE A 316 25.29 -23.05 -8.33
CA PHE A 316 25.68 -21.72 -7.88
C PHE A 316 27.20 -21.57 -7.68
N GLY A 317 27.94 -22.66 -7.60
CA GLY A 317 29.38 -22.68 -7.35
C GLY A 317 29.72 -22.23 -5.93
N PHE A 318 29.04 -22.79 -4.94
CA PHE A 318 29.41 -22.63 -3.52
C PHE A 318 30.43 -23.69 -3.13
N SER A 319 31.48 -23.27 -2.44
CA SER A 319 32.51 -24.17 -1.91
C SER A 319 32.27 -24.44 -0.43
N ALA A 320 32.71 -25.62 0.04
CA ALA A 320 32.67 -25.93 1.46
C ALA A 320 33.64 -25.01 2.22
N LEU A 321 33.14 -24.32 3.23
CA LEU A 321 33.94 -23.50 4.13
C LEU A 321 34.39 -24.31 5.33
N THR A 322 35.60 -24.04 5.81
CA THR A 322 36.04 -24.51 7.13
C THR A 322 35.21 -23.86 8.24
N LEU A 323 35.15 -24.47 9.42
CA LEU A 323 34.41 -23.92 10.56
C LEU A 323 34.90 -22.50 10.92
N ASN A 324 36.21 -22.24 10.82
CA ASN A 324 36.77 -20.91 11.05
C ASN A 324 36.26 -19.89 10.00
N GLN A 325 36.26 -20.24 8.72
CA GLN A 325 35.76 -19.37 7.67
C GLN A 325 34.26 -19.10 7.81
N LEU A 326 33.48 -20.12 8.17
CA LEU A 326 32.04 -20.00 8.42
C LEU A 326 31.75 -19.09 9.62
N THR A 327 32.48 -19.25 10.72
CA THR A 327 32.30 -18.41 11.92
C THR A 327 32.70 -16.97 11.68
N ILE A 328 33.76 -16.70 10.90
CA ILE A 328 34.15 -15.35 10.48
C ILE A 328 33.05 -14.71 9.61
N ALA A 329 32.61 -15.38 8.54
CA ALA A 329 31.58 -14.86 7.64
C ALA A 329 30.23 -14.65 8.35
N GLY A 330 29.79 -15.65 9.12
CA GLY A 330 28.58 -15.56 9.93
C GLY A 330 28.67 -14.47 11.00
N GLY A 331 29.81 -14.37 11.69
CA GLY A 331 30.04 -13.35 12.74
C GLY A 331 30.01 -11.93 12.19
N ILE A 332 30.65 -11.67 11.04
CA ILE A 332 30.55 -10.38 10.35
C ILE A 332 29.10 -10.10 9.93
N GLY A 333 28.39 -11.11 9.43
CA GLY A 333 26.97 -10.99 9.08
C GLY A 333 26.08 -10.61 10.28
N VAL A 334 26.30 -11.24 11.43
CA VAL A 334 25.57 -10.94 12.68
C VAL A 334 25.90 -9.53 13.18
N ALA A 335 27.17 -9.12 13.12
CA ALA A 335 27.56 -7.75 13.45
C ALA A 335 26.89 -6.72 12.52
N GLY A 336 26.81 -7.02 11.22
CA GLY A 336 26.03 -6.22 10.25
C GLY A 336 24.54 -6.16 10.59
N GLY A 337 23.96 -7.30 10.98
CA GLY A 337 22.59 -7.38 11.46
C GLY A 337 22.34 -6.47 12.67
N ALA A 338 23.25 -6.46 13.64
CA ALA A 338 23.18 -5.57 14.80
C ALA A 338 23.24 -4.08 14.40
N LEU A 339 24.06 -3.71 13.41
CA LEU A 339 24.12 -2.35 12.88
C LEU A 339 22.80 -1.95 12.20
N ILE A 340 22.20 -2.86 11.42
CA ILE A 340 20.90 -2.65 10.77
C ILE A 340 19.79 -2.48 11.83
N GLU A 341 19.81 -3.29 12.89
CA GLU A 341 18.88 -3.18 14.01
C GLU A 341 19.00 -1.83 14.72
N LEU A 342 20.24 -1.38 14.99
CA LEU A 342 20.51 -0.09 15.61
C LEU A 342 20.00 1.06 14.73
N ALA A 343 20.32 1.04 13.43
CA ALA A 343 19.84 2.04 12.48
C ALA A 343 18.31 2.11 12.42
N SER A 344 17.64 0.96 12.45
CA SER A 344 16.17 0.88 12.47
C SER A 344 15.56 1.47 13.74
N ARG A 345 16.14 1.18 14.92
CA ARG A 345 15.63 1.67 16.21
C ARG A 345 15.76 3.19 16.35
N LEU A 346 16.88 3.76 15.91
CA LEU A 346 17.11 5.20 15.94
C LEU A 346 16.07 5.96 15.11
N GLN A 347 15.66 5.40 13.97
CA GLN A 347 14.61 5.97 13.11
C GLN A 347 13.20 5.82 13.71
N GLY A 348 12.90 4.66 14.31
CA GLY A 348 11.63 4.45 15.01
C GLY A 348 11.42 5.43 16.16
N SER A 349 12.50 5.82 16.86
CA SER A 349 12.47 6.85 17.91
C SER A 349 12.25 8.26 17.34
N ALA A 350 12.89 8.59 16.21
CA ALA A 350 12.75 9.90 15.56
C ALA A 350 11.34 10.11 14.97
N SER A 351 10.77 9.08 14.34
CA SER A 351 9.42 9.11 13.74
C SER A 351 8.31 9.27 14.79
N LYS A 352 8.43 8.61 15.95
CA LYS A 352 7.46 8.77 17.05
C LYS A 352 7.46 10.17 17.65
N SER A 353 8.61 10.85 17.69
CA SER A 353 8.67 12.24 18.16
C SER A 353 8.03 13.23 17.18
N ALA A 354 8.08 12.93 15.88
CA ALA A 354 7.48 13.75 14.82
C ALA A 354 5.95 13.56 14.73
N GLU A 355 5.45 12.32 14.89
CA GLU A 355 4.00 12.04 14.92
C GLU A 355 3.32 12.60 16.17
N SER A 356 4.03 12.84 17.29
CA SER A 356 3.46 13.50 18.48
C SER A 356 3.31 15.03 18.36
N ARG A 357 3.83 15.61 17.27
CA ARG A 357 3.82 17.06 16.99
C ARG A 357 2.83 17.45 15.89
N LEU A 358 2.12 16.48 15.34
CA LEU A 358 0.97 16.63 14.43
C LEU A 358 -0.28 16.17 15.19
#